data_AF-A0A0D6MB19-F1
#
_entry.id   AF-A0A0D6MB19-F1
#
_cell.length_a   1.000
_cell.length_b   1.000
_cell.length_c   1.000
_cell.angle_alpha   90.00
_cell.angle_beta   90.00
_cell.angle_gamma   90.00
#
_symmetry.space_group_name_H-M   'P 1'
#
loop_
_entity.id
_entity.type
_entity.pdbx_description
1 polymer ?
#
loop_
_entity_poly.entity_id
_entity_poly.type
_entity_poly.pdbx_seq_one_letter_code
_entity_poly.pdbx_strand_id
1 'polypeptide(L)'
;MVMTGDVMETEFVTDRSISRHGYNMSVVSVQMPLECICPHKGMKVMTPEGSLQMDVPAHCTIVYYCNCNEGEAQVHEAVVNDWRELTSPAYPVPYCGDLECVYRIVAPTGHHVVLNITDFYTEPYNDVLALFDGVNTTGRHMDVFYGKKWFPYLIRSTNETMSLVFKTDHDVSYDGFRILFSAEPNDDYSAPLQAQSHTSTIIIFILSVMLVIAIAVAVYRSTHTDVFR
;
A
#
# COMPACT_ATOMS: atom_id res chain seq x y z
N MET A 1 19.36 -21.82 -21.76
CA MET A 1 18.32 -21.08 -21.02
C MET A 1 18.30 -19.66 -21.51
N VAL A 2 17.16 -19.20 -22.01
CA VAL A 2 16.95 -17.83 -22.48
C VAL A 2 15.91 -17.17 -21.59
N MET A 3 16.17 -15.95 -21.14
CA MET A 3 15.25 -15.14 -20.34
C MET A 3 14.83 -13.93 -21.16
N THR A 4 13.52 -13.75 -21.38
CA THR A 4 12.95 -12.61 -22.12
C THR A 4 11.80 -12.02 -21.31
N GLY A 5 12.06 -10.91 -20.62
CA GLY A 5 11.10 -10.34 -19.66
C GLY A 5 10.76 -11.36 -18.57
N ASP A 6 9.48 -11.65 -18.41
CA ASP A 6 8.94 -12.59 -17.40
C ASP A 6 8.98 -14.06 -17.86
N VAL A 7 9.52 -14.35 -19.05
CA VAL A 7 9.51 -15.68 -19.64
C VAL A 7 10.90 -16.32 -19.58
N MET A 8 10.94 -17.52 -19.00
CA MET A 8 12.11 -18.39 -18.93
C MET A 8 11.94 -19.58 -19.89
N GLU A 9 12.85 -19.71 -20.84
CA GLU A 9 12.89 -20.84 -21.76
C GLU A 9 14.13 -21.71 -21.48
N THR A 10 13.92 -23.02 -21.32
CA THR A 10 15.02 -23.99 -21.10
C THR A 10 14.98 -25.07 -22.16
N GLU A 11 16.14 -25.39 -22.71
CA GLU A 11 16.32 -26.48 -23.67
C GLU A 11 17.40 -27.41 -23.12
N PHE A 12 17.07 -28.69 -22.97
CA PHE A 12 18.00 -29.73 -22.59
C PHE A 12 18.23 -30.66 -23.78
N VAL A 13 19.44 -30.63 -24.33
CA VAL A 13 19.82 -31.42 -25.49
C VAL A 13 20.84 -32.47 -25.07
N THR A 14 20.55 -33.74 -25.38
CA THR A 14 21.49 -34.85 -25.17
C THR A 14 21.85 -35.50 -26.50
N ASP A 15 23.07 -36.00 -26.62
CA ASP A 15 23.44 -36.91 -27.69
C ASP A 15 23.09 -38.37 -27.31
N ARG A 16 23.39 -39.32 -28.19
CA ARG A 16 23.09 -40.75 -27.97
C ARG A 16 24.18 -41.50 -27.21
N SER A 17 25.20 -40.79 -26.73
CA SER A 17 26.49 -41.40 -26.42
C SER A 17 26.63 -41.78 -24.95
N ILE A 18 25.93 -41.09 -24.04
CA ILE A 18 26.13 -41.22 -22.60
C ILE A 18 24.81 -41.02 -21.84
N SER A 19 24.46 -41.94 -20.94
CA SER A 19 23.39 -41.76 -19.95
C SER A 19 23.97 -41.66 -18.54
N ARG A 20 23.88 -40.48 -17.91
CA ARG A 20 24.21 -40.23 -16.50
C ARG A 20 23.07 -39.46 -15.82
N HIS A 21 23.16 -39.26 -14.51
CA HIS A 21 22.19 -38.41 -13.79
C HIS A 21 22.14 -37.01 -14.42
N GLY A 22 20.92 -36.54 -14.70
CA GLY A 22 20.65 -35.23 -15.30
C GLY A 22 20.85 -34.07 -14.33
N TYR A 23 20.06 -33.01 -14.47
CA TYR A 23 20.11 -31.84 -13.58
C TYR A 23 18.83 -31.72 -12.74
N ASN A 24 18.95 -31.12 -11.56
CA ASN A 24 17.82 -30.68 -10.74
C ASN A 24 17.77 -29.14 -10.78
N MET A 25 16.64 -28.57 -11.20
CA MET A 25 16.48 -27.12 -11.37
C MET A 25 15.33 -26.62 -10.51
N SER A 26 15.60 -25.67 -9.63
CA SER A 26 14.60 -24.89 -8.93
C SER A 26 14.54 -23.48 -9.52
N VAL A 27 13.34 -22.97 -9.73
CA VAL A 27 13.09 -21.61 -10.24
C VAL A 27 12.29 -20.87 -9.19
N VAL A 28 12.77 -19.68 -8.81
CA VAL A 28 12.08 -18.78 -7.89
C VAL A 28 11.88 -17.46 -8.59
N SER A 29 10.63 -17.01 -8.71
CA SER A 29 10.30 -15.68 -9.20
C SER A 29 10.59 -14.66 -8.11
N VAL A 30 11.47 -13.71 -8.37
CA VAL A 30 11.74 -12.59 -7.48
C VAL A 30 11.08 -11.35 -8.08
N GLN A 31 10.26 -10.65 -7.31
CA GLN A 31 9.64 -9.41 -7.77
C GLN A 31 10.73 -8.34 -7.93
N MET A 32 10.95 -7.87 -9.16
CA MET A 32 11.86 -6.76 -9.41
C MET A 32 11.25 -5.47 -8.84
N PRO A 33 12.01 -4.66 -8.08
CA PRO A 33 11.58 -3.31 -7.73
C PRO A 33 11.36 -2.50 -9.02
N LEU A 34 10.38 -1.59 -9.00
CA LEU A 34 9.79 -0.99 -10.20
C LEU A 34 10.77 -0.25 -11.14
N GLU A 35 12.02 0.01 -10.73
CA GLU A 35 12.99 0.71 -11.57
C GLU A 35 14.40 0.14 -11.43
N CYS A 36 14.71 -0.89 -12.20
CA CYS A 36 16.07 -1.27 -12.52
C CYS A 36 16.36 -0.91 -13.98
N ILE A 37 16.78 0.33 -14.25
CA ILE A 37 17.36 0.67 -15.55
C ILE A 37 18.82 0.22 -15.54
N CYS A 38 19.07 -1.03 -15.93
CA CYS A 38 20.41 -1.50 -16.27
C CYS A 38 20.66 -1.23 -17.76
N PRO A 39 21.47 -0.22 -18.14
CA PRO A 39 21.80 0.02 -19.56
C PRO A 39 22.61 -1.12 -20.19
N HIS A 40 23.13 -2.05 -19.37
CA HIS A 40 23.79 -3.26 -19.83
C HIS A 40 23.14 -4.51 -19.24
N LYS A 41 22.87 -5.49 -20.11
CA LYS A 41 22.55 -6.86 -19.71
C LYS A 41 23.67 -7.36 -18.79
N GLY A 42 23.42 -7.46 -17.48
CA GLY A 42 24.37 -8.00 -16.51
C GLY A 42 24.95 -9.33 -16.97
N MET A 43 26.22 -9.59 -16.67
CA MET A 43 26.91 -10.80 -17.13
C MET A 43 26.48 -11.96 -16.23
N LYS A 44 26.00 -13.05 -16.83
CA LYS A 44 25.55 -14.24 -16.10
C LYS A 44 26.66 -15.27 -16.11
N VAL A 45 27.24 -15.55 -14.95
CA VAL A 45 28.33 -16.51 -14.77
C VAL A 45 27.77 -17.73 -14.03
N MET A 46 28.00 -18.93 -14.58
CA MET A 46 27.66 -20.17 -13.88
C MET A 46 28.85 -20.57 -13.00
N THR A 47 28.60 -20.72 -11.70
CA THR A 47 29.62 -21.18 -10.77
C THR A 47 29.95 -22.66 -11.02
N PRO A 48 31.12 -23.14 -10.57
CA PRO A 48 31.48 -24.56 -10.64
C PRO A 48 30.50 -25.49 -9.91
N GLU A 49 29.71 -24.95 -8.98
CA GLU A 49 28.71 -25.65 -8.17
C GLU A 49 27.32 -25.66 -8.83
N GLY A 50 27.18 -25.04 -10.01
CA GLY A 50 25.93 -25.02 -10.79
C GLY A 50 24.94 -23.92 -10.40
N SER A 51 25.35 -22.95 -9.58
CA SER A 51 24.54 -21.75 -9.30
C SER A 51 24.80 -20.67 -10.36
N LEU A 52 23.73 -19.97 -10.77
CA LEU A 52 23.84 -18.85 -11.70
C LEU A 52 24.05 -17.56 -10.90
N GLN A 53 25.23 -16.96 -10.99
CA GLN A 53 25.53 -15.65 -10.40
C GLN A 53 25.37 -14.56 -11.45
N MET A 54 24.60 -13.53 -11.11
CA MET A 54 24.41 -12.36 -11.97
C MET A 54 25.34 -11.26 -11.49
N ASP A 55 26.46 -11.08 -12.19
CA ASP A 55 27.40 -10.01 -11.88
C ASP A 55 26.89 -8.70 -12.49
N VAL A 56 26.42 -7.82 -11.62
CA VAL A 56 26.07 -6.44 -11.95
C VAL A 56 27.38 -5.65 -12.03
N PRO A 57 27.75 -5.06 -13.19
CA PRO A 57 29.00 -4.32 -13.33
C PRO A 57 29.07 -3.18 -12.31
N ALA A 58 30.27 -2.86 -11.81
CA ALA A 58 30.53 -1.77 -10.86
C ALA A 58 30.11 -0.35 -11.36
N HIS A 59 29.63 -0.25 -12.60
CA HIS A 59 29.14 0.98 -13.24
C HIS A 59 27.60 1.04 -13.36
N CYS A 60 26.88 0.02 -12.88
CA CYS A 60 25.43 0.09 -12.71
C CYS A 60 25.15 0.89 -11.43
N THR A 61 24.87 2.18 -11.59
CA THR A 61 24.43 3.03 -10.49
C THR A 61 22.98 2.67 -10.17
N ILE A 62 22.72 2.12 -8.98
CA ILE A 62 21.37 2.10 -8.42
C ILE A 62 21.00 3.57 -8.23
N VAL A 63 20.03 4.07 -8.99
CA VAL A 63 19.53 5.44 -8.81
C VAL A 63 18.62 5.42 -7.60
N TYR A 64 19.18 5.82 -6.47
CA TYR A 64 18.41 6.04 -5.26
C TYR A 64 17.69 7.39 -5.40
N TYR A 65 16.36 7.35 -5.42
CA TYR A 65 15.54 8.56 -5.50
C TYR A 65 15.58 9.32 -4.18
N CYS A 66 16.27 10.46 -4.22
CA CYS A 66 16.30 11.45 -3.14
C CYS A 66 15.27 12.56 -3.39
N ASN A 67 14.00 12.18 -3.49
CA ASN A 67 12.93 13.15 -3.58
C ASN A 67 11.66 12.55 -2.97
N CYS A 68 10.90 13.39 -2.27
CA CYS A 68 9.61 13.05 -1.71
C CYS A 68 8.51 14.05 -2.05
N ASN A 69 8.71 14.89 -3.07
CA ASN A 69 7.79 15.93 -3.52
C ASN A 69 7.41 16.88 -2.37
N GLU A 70 8.40 17.68 -1.94
CA GLU A 70 8.25 18.65 -0.85
C GLU A 70 6.97 19.50 -0.99
N GLY A 71 6.22 19.59 0.12
CA GLY A 71 4.99 20.37 0.20
C GLY A 71 3.71 19.62 -0.14
N GLU A 72 3.77 18.38 -0.65
CA GLU A 72 2.59 17.53 -0.83
C GLU A 72 2.69 16.21 -0.04
N ALA A 73 1.60 15.83 0.61
CA ALA A 73 1.54 14.60 1.38
C ALA A 73 1.37 13.39 0.45
N GLN A 74 2.36 12.49 0.44
CA GLN A 74 2.28 11.22 -0.25
C GLN A 74 1.27 10.31 0.47
N VAL A 75 0.19 9.93 -0.22
CA VAL A 75 -0.89 9.13 0.38
C VAL A 75 -0.64 7.65 0.14
N HIS A 76 -0.69 6.88 1.22
CA HIS A 76 -0.53 5.43 1.23
C HIS A 76 -1.78 4.78 1.84
N GLU A 77 -2.33 3.79 1.16
CA GLU A 77 -3.46 3.02 1.69
C GLU A 77 -2.95 1.85 2.52
N ALA A 78 -3.37 1.78 3.78
CA ALA A 78 -3.19 0.63 4.65
C ALA A 78 -4.29 -0.39 4.39
N VAL A 79 -3.92 -1.67 4.29
CA VAL A 79 -4.86 -2.76 4.01
C VAL A 79 -4.80 -3.77 5.15
N VAL A 80 -5.97 -4.29 5.55
CA VAL A 80 -6.09 -5.25 6.65
C VAL A 80 -5.39 -6.55 6.29
N ASN A 81 -4.53 -7.05 7.17
CA ASN A 81 -3.70 -8.25 6.97
C ASN A 81 -2.69 -8.17 5.81
N ASP A 82 -2.43 -6.97 5.28
CA ASP A 82 -1.40 -6.72 4.27
C ASP A 82 -0.40 -5.71 4.82
N TRP A 83 0.84 -6.16 5.03
CA TRP A 83 1.92 -5.32 5.54
C TRP A 83 2.67 -4.70 4.37
N ARG A 84 2.50 -3.39 4.22
CA ARG A 84 3.16 -2.59 3.20
C ARG A 84 4.37 -1.88 3.76
N GLU A 85 5.27 -1.48 2.87
CA GLU A 85 6.54 -0.88 3.24
C GLU A 85 6.57 0.61 2.88
N LEU A 86 7.14 1.41 3.79
CA LEU A 86 7.46 2.81 3.61
C LEU A 86 8.90 3.04 4.10
N THR A 87 9.74 3.63 3.26
CA THR A 87 11.14 3.90 3.59
C THR A 87 11.48 5.38 3.46
N SER A 88 12.55 5.80 4.13
CA SER A 88 13.17 7.10 3.82
C SER A 88 13.64 7.12 2.36
N PRO A 89 13.73 8.32 1.74
CA PRO A 89 14.34 8.44 0.42
C PRO A 89 15.74 7.83 0.43
N ALA A 90 16.07 7.12 -0.64
CA ALA A 90 17.33 6.39 -0.81
C ALA A 90 17.62 5.18 0.09
N TYR A 91 16.74 4.77 1.01
CA TYR A 91 16.96 3.54 1.81
C TYR A 91 17.28 2.32 0.90
N PRO A 92 18.27 1.45 1.24
CA PRO A 92 19.02 1.38 2.50
C PRO A 92 20.34 2.16 2.50
N VAL A 93 20.61 3.01 1.50
CA VAL A 93 21.76 3.92 1.58
C VAL A 93 21.37 5.19 2.33
N PRO A 94 22.35 6.02 2.75
CA PRO A 94 22.03 7.21 3.51
C PRO A 94 21.04 8.14 2.81
N TYR A 95 20.06 8.66 3.56
CA TYR A 95 19.09 9.62 3.03
C TYR A 95 19.76 10.92 2.58
N CYS A 96 19.02 11.73 1.82
CA CYS A 96 19.51 13.03 1.40
C CYS A 96 19.20 14.14 2.42
N GLY A 97 20.02 15.19 2.38
CA GLY A 97 19.79 16.40 3.17
C GLY A 97 18.68 17.28 2.60
N ASP A 98 18.29 18.28 3.39
CA ASP A 98 17.30 19.31 3.08
C ASP A 98 15.90 18.77 2.71
N LEU A 99 15.53 17.58 3.19
CA LEU A 99 14.23 16.98 2.89
C LEU A 99 13.15 17.48 3.86
N GLU A 100 11.94 17.69 3.33
CA GLU A 100 10.72 17.80 4.10
C GLU A 100 9.62 16.90 3.52
N CYS A 101 9.67 15.61 3.87
CA CYS A 101 8.77 14.60 3.37
C CYS A 101 7.55 14.45 4.26
N VAL A 102 6.36 14.48 3.65
CA VAL A 102 5.10 14.24 4.34
C VAL A 102 4.45 12.98 3.81
N TYR A 103 4.21 12.00 4.68
CA TYR A 103 3.52 10.76 4.35
C TYR A 103 2.19 10.71 5.10
N ARG A 104 1.12 10.29 4.41
CA ARG A 104 -0.19 10.07 5.01
C ARG A 104 -0.62 8.64 4.77
N ILE A 105 -0.76 7.88 5.84
CA ILE A 105 -1.24 6.50 5.78
C ILE A 105 -2.73 6.51 6.16
N VAL A 106 -3.55 5.90 5.31
CA VAL A 106 -5.01 5.88 5.43
C VAL A 106 -5.49 4.43 5.49
N ALA A 107 -6.09 4.04 6.61
CA ALA A 107 -6.78 2.79 6.81
C ALA A 107 -8.23 2.86 6.28
N PRO A 108 -8.86 1.71 5.97
CA PRO A 108 -10.28 1.66 5.66
C PRO A 108 -11.13 2.13 6.84
N THR A 109 -12.34 2.59 6.55
CA THR A 109 -13.31 3.02 7.56
C THR A 109 -13.50 1.96 8.66
N GLY A 110 -13.51 2.41 9.92
CA GLY A 110 -13.62 1.53 11.09
C GLY A 110 -12.37 0.74 11.43
N HIS A 111 -11.21 1.15 10.89
CA HIS A 111 -9.91 0.58 11.20
C HIS A 111 -8.95 1.71 11.59
N HIS A 112 -7.89 1.37 12.32
CA HIS A 112 -6.77 2.27 12.58
C HIS A 112 -5.49 1.79 11.90
N VAL A 113 -4.57 2.72 11.68
CA VAL A 113 -3.25 2.45 11.12
C VAL A 113 -2.36 1.85 12.20
N VAL A 114 -1.58 0.83 11.82
CA VAL A 114 -0.58 0.20 12.67
C VAL A 114 0.77 0.23 12.00
N LEU A 115 1.78 0.73 12.71
CA LEU A 115 3.16 0.80 12.25
C LEU A 115 4.06 -0.15 13.03
N ASN A 116 5.00 -0.73 12.31
CA ASN A 116 6.15 -1.47 12.80
C ASN A 116 7.42 -0.86 12.22
N ILE A 117 8.18 -0.11 13.04
CA ILE A 117 9.45 0.48 12.60
C ILE A 117 10.53 -0.59 12.74
N THR A 118 10.97 -1.15 11.61
CA THR A 118 11.91 -2.28 11.58
C THR A 118 13.37 -1.88 11.55
N ASP A 119 13.65 -0.67 11.05
CA ASP A 119 14.99 -0.10 11.01
C ASP A 119 14.91 1.42 11.17
N PHE A 120 15.82 2.00 11.93
CA PHE A 120 15.83 3.42 12.22
C PHE A 120 17.21 3.91 12.68
N TYR A 121 17.81 4.76 11.85
CA TYR A 121 18.99 5.53 12.19
C TYR A 121 19.01 6.85 11.42
N THR A 122 18.83 7.96 12.14
CA THR A 122 18.98 9.32 11.61
C THR A 122 20.06 10.08 12.38
N GLU A 123 20.44 11.26 11.89
CA GLU A 123 21.31 12.16 12.63
C GLU A 123 20.63 12.55 13.96
N PRO A 124 21.31 12.37 15.10
CA PRO A 124 20.76 12.79 16.37
C PRO A 124 20.43 14.29 16.40
N TYR A 125 19.23 14.63 16.86
CA TYR A 125 18.72 15.99 17.11
C TYR A 125 18.45 16.87 15.90
N ASN A 126 19.14 16.69 14.77
CA ASN A 126 18.95 17.48 13.56
C ASN A 126 17.89 16.85 12.63
N ASP A 127 17.96 15.54 12.42
CA ASP A 127 17.09 14.81 11.50
C ASP A 127 16.04 14.01 12.25
N VAL A 128 14.78 14.28 11.93
CA VAL A 128 13.65 13.79 12.73
C VAL A 128 12.59 13.11 11.89
N LEU A 129 12.03 12.04 12.45
CA LEU A 129 10.76 11.46 12.01
C LEU A 129 9.70 11.74 13.09
N ALA A 130 8.73 12.59 12.77
CA ALA A 130 7.63 12.95 13.66
C ALA A 130 6.34 12.25 13.23
N LEU A 131 5.60 11.70 14.20
CA LEU A 131 4.32 11.00 13.98
C LEU A 131 3.15 11.80 14.55
N PHE A 132 2.06 11.86 13.80
CA PHE A 132 0.83 12.57 14.15
C PHE A 132 -0.39 11.67 13.96
N ASP A 133 -1.28 11.70 14.95
CA ASP A 133 -2.55 11.00 14.95
C ASP A 133 -3.60 11.87 14.25
N GLY A 134 -3.78 11.66 12.94
CA GLY A 134 -4.67 12.45 12.10
C GLY A 134 -4.18 12.62 10.66
N VAL A 135 -4.92 13.43 9.91
CA VAL A 135 -4.73 13.65 8.45
C VAL A 135 -3.53 14.54 8.11
N ASN A 136 -2.97 15.26 9.08
CA ASN A 136 -1.85 16.17 8.87
C ASN A 136 -1.18 16.48 10.23
N THR A 137 -0.24 17.43 10.22
CA THR A 137 0.48 17.92 11.41
C THR A 137 -0.37 18.70 12.41
N THR A 138 -1.64 19.01 12.10
CA THR A 138 -2.58 19.59 13.07
C THR A 138 -3.25 18.54 13.97
N GLY A 139 -3.07 17.25 13.63
CA GLY A 139 -3.47 16.13 14.48
C GLY A 139 -2.69 16.08 15.80
N ARG A 140 -3.06 15.16 16.68
CA ARG A 140 -2.37 15.00 17.96
C ARG A 140 -0.95 14.50 17.71
N HIS A 141 0.05 15.26 18.18
CA HIS A 141 1.44 14.83 18.15
C HIS A 141 1.62 13.53 18.95
N MET A 142 2.16 12.49 18.33
CA MET A 142 2.39 11.20 18.96
C MET A 142 3.80 11.11 19.53
N ASP A 143 4.81 11.19 18.66
CA ASP A 143 6.22 11.04 19.04
C ASP A 143 7.16 11.66 18.00
N VAL A 144 8.41 11.91 18.40
CA VAL A 144 9.52 12.31 17.53
C VAL A 144 10.71 11.37 17.74
N PHE A 145 11.20 10.81 16.65
CA PHE A 145 12.35 9.92 16.64
C PHE A 145 13.54 10.58 15.95
N TYR A 146 14.72 10.38 16.53
CA TYR A 146 16.01 10.77 15.97
C TYR A 146 17.10 9.85 16.53
N GLY A 147 18.27 9.83 15.89
CA GLY A 147 19.38 8.97 16.29
C GLY A 147 19.12 7.50 16.00
N LYS A 148 19.97 6.61 16.54
CA LYS A 148 19.76 5.17 16.42
C LYS A 148 18.76 4.69 17.48
N LYS A 149 17.64 4.11 17.05
CA LYS A 149 16.58 3.61 17.96
C LYS A 149 16.15 2.19 17.61
N TRP A 150 15.67 1.48 18.63
CA TRP A 150 15.06 0.16 18.50
C TRP A 150 13.61 0.23 18.98
N PHE A 151 12.69 -0.40 18.23
CA PHE A 151 11.26 -0.34 18.48
C PHE A 151 10.70 -1.74 18.78
N PRO A 152 10.52 -2.12 20.07
CA PRO A 152 10.01 -3.44 20.42
C PRO A 152 8.47 -3.53 20.43
N TYR A 153 7.78 -2.52 19.92
CA TYR A 153 6.31 -2.41 19.96
C TYR A 153 5.75 -1.81 18.67
N LEU A 154 4.46 -2.06 18.44
CA LEU A 154 3.70 -1.47 17.34
C LEU A 154 3.10 -0.12 17.77
N ILE A 155 3.06 0.83 16.84
CA ILE A 155 2.48 2.17 17.05
C ILE A 155 1.12 2.20 16.34
N ARG A 156 0.07 2.66 17.02
CA ARG A 156 -1.31 2.67 16.51
C ARG A 156 -1.88 4.09 16.50
N SER A 157 -2.59 4.46 15.44
CA SER A 157 -3.43 5.67 15.43
C SER A 157 -4.72 5.42 16.20
N THR A 158 -5.43 6.50 16.54
CA THR A 158 -6.76 6.40 17.16
C THR A 158 -7.85 6.23 16.10
N ASN A 159 -7.67 6.86 14.93
CA ASN A 159 -8.63 6.85 13.82
C ASN A 159 -8.00 6.25 12.56
N GLU A 160 -8.67 6.42 11.42
CA GLU A 160 -8.28 5.87 10.12
C GLU A 160 -6.98 6.45 9.55
N THR A 161 -6.45 7.55 10.09
CA THR A 161 -5.33 8.27 9.46
C THR A 161 -4.18 8.51 10.41
N MET A 162 -2.96 8.25 9.93
CA MET A 162 -1.71 8.63 10.59
C MET A 162 -0.85 9.42 9.61
N SER A 163 -0.25 10.52 10.08
CA SER A 163 0.67 11.33 9.27
C SER A 163 2.07 11.25 9.83
N LEU A 164 3.05 11.16 8.94
CA LEU A 164 4.47 11.10 9.28
C LEU A 164 5.18 12.26 8.57
N VAL A 165 6.08 12.93 9.28
CA VAL A 165 6.92 13.98 8.71
C VAL A 165 8.38 13.61 8.93
N PHE A 166 9.12 13.43 7.85
CA PHE A 166 10.56 13.23 7.88
C PHE A 166 11.25 14.50 7.41
N LYS A 167 12.04 15.11 8.30
CA LYS A 167 12.74 16.35 8.04
C LYS A 167 14.23 16.18 8.27
N THR A 168 15.05 16.61 7.31
CA THR A 168 16.51 16.53 7.38
C THR A 168 17.18 17.88 7.20
N ASP A 169 18.37 18.05 7.76
CA ASP A 169 19.24 19.20 7.50
C ASP A 169 20.19 18.96 6.30
N HIS A 170 21.11 19.88 6.03
CA HIS A 170 21.96 19.83 4.83
C HIS A 170 23.13 18.82 4.92
N ASP A 171 23.50 18.39 6.12
CA ASP A 171 24.85 17.89 6.38
C ASP A 171 24.91 16.36 6.47
N VAL A 172 24.67 15.80 7.67
CA VAL A 172 25.03 14.41 7.99
C VAL A 172 23.83 13.51 7.77
N SER A 173 24.01 12.45 6.99
CA SER A 173 22.97 11.43 6.82
C SER A 173 23.40 10.03 7.22
N TYR A 174 22.39 9.22 7.53
CA TYR A 174 22.49 7.81 7.92
C TYR A 174 21.46 6.99 7.14
N ASP A 175 21.37 5.69 7.42
CA ASP A 175 20.54 4.74 6.67
C ASP A 175 19.04 5.13 6.64
N GLY A 176 18.56 5.93 7.59
CA GLY A 176 17.21 6.46 7.60
C GLY A 176 16.23 5.54 8.29
N PHE A 177 15.11 5.21 7.65
CA PHE A 177 14.10 4.34 8.25
C PHE A 177 13.47 3.35 7.28
N ARG A 178 13.01 2.24 7.84
CA ARG A 178 12.15 1.25 7.19
C ARG A 178 10.96 0.92 8.07
N ILE A 179 9.77 1.29 7.61
CA ILE A 179 8.51 1.13 8.32
C ILE A 179 7.63 0.14 7.56
N LEU A 180 7.08 -0.80 8.29
CA LEU A 180 6.01 -1.69 7.87
C LEU A 180 4.69 -1.15 8.41
N PHE A 181 3.66 -1.06 7.58
CA PHE A 181 2.35 -0.57 8.00
C PHE A 181 1.20 -1.45 7.50
N SER A 182 0.14 -1.52 8.30
CA SER A 182 -1.09 -2.26 7.98
C SER A 182 -2.28 -1.58 8.67
N ALA A 183 -3.48 -2.17 8.53
CA ALA A 183 -4.68 -1.73 9.20
C ALA A 183 -5.20 -2.80 10.17
N GLU A 184 -5.62 -2.39 11.35
CA GLU A 184 -6.28 -3.23 12.36
C GLU A 184 -7.70 -2.70 12.63
N PRO A 185 -8.69 -3.57 12.95
CA PRO A 185 -10.03 -3.13 13.32
C PRO A 185 -10.01 -2.18 14.52
N ASN A 186 -10.80 -1.12 14.44
CA ASN A 186 -10.99 -0.20 15.56
C ASN A 186 -12.22 -0.65 16.36
N ASP A 187 -11.99 -1.28 17.50
CA ASP A 187 -13.06 -1.82 18.37
C ASP A 187 -14.00 -0.73 18.91
N ASP A 188 -13.54 0.53 18.98
CA ASP A 188 -14.32 1.67 19.42
C ASP A 188 -15.14 2.32 18.29
N TYR A 189 -15.01 1.82 17.05
CA TYR A 189 -15.75 2.36 15.92
C TYR A 189 -17.24 1.99 15.99
N SER A 190 -18.06 2.99 16.30
CA SER A 190 -19.50 2.91 16.10
C SER A 190 -19.84 3.37 14.68
N ALA A 191 -20.22 2.41 13.83
CA ALA A 191 -20.73 2.75 12.50
C ALA A 191 -21.87 3.76 12.64
N PRO A 192 -21.88 4.86 11.86
CA PRO A 192 -23.02 5.77 11.87
C PRO A 192 -24.27 4.95 11.58
N LEU A 193 -25.30 5.09 12.42
CA LEU A 193 -26.62 4.53 12.13
C LEU A 193 -26.96 4.96 10.71
N GLN A 194 -26.97 4.01 9.78
CA GLN A 194 -27.49 4.25 8.46
C GLN A 194 -28.88 4.83 8.69
N ALA A 195 -29.10 6.09 8.34
CA ALA A 195 -30.43 6.64 8.23
C ALA A 195 -31.10 5.75 7.19
N GLN A 196 -31.84 4.75 7.67
CA GLN A 196 -32.52 3.78 6.84
C GLN A 196 -33.50 4.60 6.01
N SER A 197 -33.12 4.83 4.76
CA SER A 197 -33.88 5.60 3.82
C SER A 197 -35.21 4.89 3.62
N HIS A 198 -36.22 5.27 4.41
CA HIS A 198 -37.61 4.84 4.28
C HIS A 198 -38.26 5.30 2.98
N THR A 199 -37.49 5.78 1.99
CA THR A 199 -37.99 6.17 0.67
C THR A 199 -38.69 4.98 -0.01
N SER A 200 -38.14 3.77 0.08
CA SER A 200 -38.75 2.58 -0.53
C SER A 200 -40.07 2.18 0.13
N THR A 201 -40.16 2.21 1.47
CA THR A 201 -41.41 1.88 2.18
C THR A 201 -42.51 2.92 1.95
N ILE A 202 -42.15 4.22 1.91
CA ILE A 202 -43.11 5.31 1.67
C ILE A 202 -43.61 5.26 0.23
N ILE A 203 -42.74 5.02 -0.76
CA ILE A 203 -43.15 4.90 -2.17
C ILE A 203 -44.08 3.69 -2.37
N ILE A 204 -43.78 2.53 -1.79
CA ILE A 204 -44.64 1.34 -1.88
C ILE A 204 -46.02 1.61 -1.27
N PHE A 205 -46.08 2.30 -0.13
CA PHE A 205 -47.34 2.68 0.51
C PHE A 205 -48.15 3.68 -0.33
N ILE A 206 -47.49 4.68 -0.93
CA ILE A 206 -48.16 5.63 -1.83
C ILE A 206 -48.70 4.92 -3.08
N LEU A 207 -47.92 4.02 -3.68
CA LEU A 207 -48.34 3.26 -4.86
C LEU A 207 -49.52 2.33 -4.56
N SER A 208 -49.55 1.69 -3.38
CA SER A 208 -50.68 0.84 -2.99
C SER A 208 -51.96 1.64 -2.76
N VAL A 209 -51.88 2.81 -2.13
CA VAL A 209 -53.03 3.71 -1.93
C VAL A 209 -53.56 4.22 -3.28
N MET A 210 -52.68 4.65 -4.19
CA MET A 210 -53.08 5.11 -5.52
C MET A 210 -53.75 4.02 -6.35
N LEU A 211 -53.28 2.77 -6.24
CA LEU A 211 -53.89 1.62 -6.90
C LEU A 211 -55.30 1.35 -6.37
N VAL A 212 -55.50 1.38 -5.05
CA VAL A 212 -56.82 1.18 -4.43
C VAL A 212 -57.80 2.28 -4.87
N ILE A 213 -57.35 3.53 -4.90
CA ILE A 213 -58.18 4.66 -5.37
C ILE A 213 -58.55 4.47 -6.85
N ALA A 214 -57.60 4.09 -7.70
CA ALA A 214 -57.85 3.86 -9.13
C ALA A 214 -58.87 2.73 -9.35
N ILE A 215 -58.75 1.62 -8.61
CA ILE A 215 -59.72 0.52 -8.65
C ILE A 215 -61.10 1.00 -8.18
N ALA A 216 -61.18 1.74 -7.07
CA ALA A 216 -62.44 2.28 -6.56
C ALA A 216 -63.12 3.22 -7.57
N VAL A 217 -62.35 4.10 -8.24
CA VAL A 217 -62.86 4.99 -9.30
C VAL A 217 -63.34 4.18 -10.51
N ALA A 218 -62.62 3.13 -10.91
CA ALA A 218 -63.02 2.26 -12.02
C ALA A 218 -64.33 1.51 -11.72
N VAL A 219 -64.47 0.95 -10.51
CA VAL A 219 -65.71 0.30 -10.04
C VAL A 219 -66.86 1.30 -9.95
N TYR A 220 -66.61 2.50 -9.43
CA TYR A 220 -67.61 3.56 -9.36
C TYR A 220 -68.10 4.00 -10.75
N ARG A 221 -67.18 4.16 -11.71
CA ARG A 221 -67.54 4.47 -13.10
C ARG A 221 -68.29 3.33 -13.78
N SER A 222 -67.90 2.06 -13.56
CA SER A 222 -68.61 0.90 -14.12
C SER A 222 -70.05 0.84 -13.60
N THR A 223 -70.25 1.00 -12.29
CA THR A 223 -71.58 0.94 -11.68
C THR A 223 -72.51 2.09 -12.06
N HIS A 224 -71.96 3.27 -12.38
CA HIS A 224 -72.75 4.44 -12.78
C HIS A 224 -72.98 4.53 -14.30
N THR A 225 -72.20 3.83 -15.13
CA THR A 225 -72.43 3.78 -16.58
C THR A 225 -73.55 2.82 -16.99
N ASP A 226 -73.91 1.87 -16.11
CA ASP A 226 -75.04 0.95 -16.31
C ASP A 226 -76.42 1.56 -15.99
N VAL A 227 -76.49 2.81 -15.52
CA VAL A 227 -77.76 3.50 -15.15
C VAL A 227 -78.34 4.33 -16.31
N PHE A 228 -77.61 4.51 -17.42
CA PHE A 228 -78.03 5.34 -18.56
C PHE A 228 -78.16 4.58 -19.89
N ARG A 229 -78.38 3.26 -19.87
CA ARG A 229 -78.63 2.47 -21.07
C ARG A 229 -79.99 1.78 -21.04
#